data_AF-A0A9J5YUA4-F1
#
_entry.id   AF-A0A9J5YUA4-F1
#
_cell.length_a   1.000
_cell.length_b   1.000
_cell.length_c   1.000
_cell.angle_alpha   90.00
_cell.angle_beta   90.00
_cell.angle_gamma   90.00
#
_symmetry.space_group_name_H-M   'P 1'
#
loop_
_entity.id
_entity.type
_entity.pdbx_description
1 polymer ?
#
loop_
_entity_poly.entity_id
_entity_poly.type
_entity_poly.pdbx_seq_one_letter_code
_entity_poly.pdbx_strand_id
1 'polypeptide(L)'
;MNPTYVQALQTLCGNNTKDMAAFNDVMTPGKFDNMYFKNLQKGLGLLASDQAMIYDQRTKPFVELYAKDQDAFSRHLHMQWRK
;
A
#
# COMPACT_ATOMS: atom_id res chain seq x y z
N MET A 1 11.03 2.33 -4.81
CA MET A 1 10.65 2.37 -3.39
C MET A 1 11.28 3.62 -2.76
N ASN A 2 10.63 4.23 -1.79
CA ASN A 2 11.14 5.43 -1.10
C ASN A 2 12.40 5.10 -0.27
N PRO A 3 13.53 5.81 -0.43
CA PRO A 3 14.79 5.47 0.26
C PRO A 3 14.71 5.52 1.78
N THR A 4 14.00 6.52 2.34
CA THR A 4 13.82 6.65 3.80
C THR A 4 12.99 5.50 4.35
N TYR A 5 11.95 5.08 3.62
CA TYR A 5 11.13 3.94 4.02
C TYR A 5 11.91 2.62 3.98
N VAL A 6 12.77 2.44 2.97
CA VAL A 6 13.69 1.28 2.89
C VAL A 6 14.59 1.20 4.12
N GLN A 7 15.21 2.32 4.53
CA GLN A 7 16.06 2.34 5.72
C GLN A 7 15.30 1.98 7.00
N ALA A 8 14.07 2.47 7.15
CA ALA A 8 13.20 2.13 8.28
C ALA A 8 12.87 0.62 8.31
N LEU A 9 12.53 0.03 7.16
CA LEU A 9 12.26 -1.40 7.03
C LEU A 9 13.52 -2.25 7.29
N GLN A 10 14.69 -1.82 6.80
CA GLN A 10 15.96 -2.50 7.08
C GLN A 10 16.29 -2.50 8.57
N THR A 11 16.03 -1.39 9.26
CA THR A 11 16.23 -1.28 10.72
C THR A 11 15.27 -2.20 11.46
N LEU A 12 14.01 -2.23 11.04
CA LEU A 12 12.99 -3.12 11.61
C LEU A 12 13.37 -4.60 11.44
N CYS A 13 13.77 -5.01 10.23
CA CYS A 13 14.10 -6.41 9.93
C CYS A 13 15.49 -6.83 10.39
N GLY A 14 16.38 -5.89 10.73
CA GLY A 14 17.79 -6.15 11.02
C GLY A 14 18.05 -7.04 12.23
N ASN A 15 17.08 -7.17 13.14
CA ASN A 15 17.24 -7.95 14.38
C ASN A 15 16.96 -9.46 14.22
N ASN A 16 16.58 -9.94 13.02
CA ASN A 16 16.37 -11.36 12.69
C ASN A 16 15.51 -12.15 13.69
N THR A 17 14.63 -11.48 14.44
CA THR A 17 13.62 -12.15 15.25
C THR A 17 12.51 -12.66 14.33
N LYS A 18 12.06 -13.90 14.53
CA LYS A 18 11.04 -14.55 13.69
C LYS A 18 9.65 -13.88 13.78
N ASP A 19 9.47 -12.97 14.74
CA ASP A 19 8.18 -12.38 15.10
C ASP A 19 8.01 -10.92 14.66
N MET A 20 8.81 -10.46 13.68
CA MET A 20 8.69 -9.08 13.18
C MET A 20 7.54 -8.94 12.19
N ALA A 21 6.75 -7.88 12.37
CA ALA A 21 5.67 -7.50 11.47
C ALA A 21 5.72 -5.99 11.18
N ALA A 22 5.30 -5.61 9.99
CA ALA A 22 5.11 -4.23 9.58
C ALA A 22 3.68 -4.07 9.04
N PHE A 23 3.12 -2.87 9.17
CA PHE A 23 1.82 -2.55 8.59
C PHE A 23 1.95 -2.34 7.08
N ASN A 24 1.03 -2.93 6.30
CA ASN A 24 0.92 -2.69 4.86
C ASN A 24 0.58 -1.22 4.52
N ASP A 25 -0.09 -0.53 5.45
CA ASP A 25 -0.27 0.91 5.45
C ASP A 25 0.47 1.52 6.63
N VAL A 26 1.62 2.12 6.35
CA VAL A 26 2.48 2.77 7.35
C VAL A 26 1.91 4.11 7.84
N MET A 27 1.02 4.74 7.08
CA MET A 27 0.52 6.09 7.38
C MET A 27 -0.74 6.06 8.24
N THR A 28 -1.63 5.09 8.02
CA THR A 28 -2.85 4.90 8.82
C THR A 28 -3.06 3.44 9.25
N PRO A 29 -2.15 2.87 10.07
CA PRO A 29 -2.28 1.50 10.59
C PRO A 29 -3.65 1.23 11.22
N GLY A 30 -4.26 0.09 10.86
CA GLY A 30 -5.53 -0.37 11.42
C GLY A 30 -6.77 0.39 10.94
N LYS A 31 -6.62 1.40 10.08
CA LYS A 31 -7.74 2.12 9.48
C LYS A 31 -7.98 1.66 8.05
N PHE A 32 -9.23 1.40 7.72
CA PHE A 32 -9.64 1.05 6.37
C PHE A 32 -9.91 2.32 5.54
N ASP A 33 -8.91 2.79 4.80
CA ASP A 33 -9.06 3.92 3.88
C ASP A 33 -8.12 3.84 2.66
N ASN A 34 -8.20 4.84 1.79
CA ASN A 34 -7.43 4.91 0.56
C ASN A 34 -5.99 5.39 0.75
N MET A 35 -5.53 5.57 1.99
CA MET A 35 -4.14 5.91 2.25
C MET A 35 -3.19 4.83 1.74
N TYR A 36 -3.63 3.57 1.75
CA TYR A 36 -2.91 2.46 1.10
C TYR A 36 -2.52 2.80 -0.35
N PHE A 37 -3.45 3.32 -1.18
CA PHE A 37 -3.13 3.69 -2.57
C PHE A 37 -2.30 4.98 -2.69
N LYS A 38 -2.54 5.95 -1.79
CA LYS A 38 -1.71 7.17 -1.71
C LYS A 38 -0.26 6.84 -1.36
N ASN A 39 -0.02 5.81 -0.54
CA ASN A 39 1.30 5.35 -0.17
C ASN A 39 2.06 4.77 -1.38
N LEU A 40 1.37 4.05 -2.28
CA LEU A 40 2.00 3.51 -3.49
C LEU A 40 2.58 4.61 -4.37
N GLN A 41 1.88 5.75 -4.51
CA GLN A 41 2.36 6.92 -5.26
C GLN A 41 3.63 7.53 -4.64
N LYS A 42 3.82 7.38 -3.32
CA LYS A 42 4.98 7.88 -2.58
C LYS A 42 6.12 6.86 -2.49
N GLY A 43 5.94 5.67 -3.09
CA GLY A 43 6.91 4.58 -2.99
C GLY A 43 6.94 3.88 -1.63
N LEU A 44 5.83 3.93 -0.89
CA LEU A 44 5.66 3.42 0.48
C LEU A 44 4.88 2.10 0.56
N GLY A 45 4.79 1.33 -0.53
CA GLY A 45 4.23 -0.03 -0.48
C GLY A 45 5.18 -0.99 0.24
N LEU A 46 4.66 -1.82 1.14
CA LEU A 46 5.48 -2.77 1.92
C LEU A 46 5.97 -3.94 1.05
N LEU A 47 5.07 -4.56 0.29
CA LEU A 47 5.39 -5.70 -0.57
C LEU A 47 5.73 -5.25 -1.99
N ALA A 48 6.57 -6.03 -2.68
CA ALA A 48 6.87 -5.81 -4.09
C ALA A 48 5.60 -5.86 -4.96
N SER A 49 4.67 -6.76 -4.64
CA SER A 49 3.37 -6.86 -5.32
C SER A 49 2.53 -5.60 -5.17
N ASP A 50 2.52 -4.99 -3.97
CA ASP A 50 1.77 -3.75 -3.72
C ASP A 50 2.35 -2.62 -4.56
N GLN A 51 3.67 -2.47 -4.49
CA GLN A 51 4.36 -1.37 -5.14
C GLN A 51 4.39 -1.54 -6.67
N ALA A 52 4.30 -2.75 -7.20
CA ALA A 52 4.18 -3.01 -8.64
C ALA A 52 2.89 -2.43 -9.25
N MET A 53 1.82 -2.30 -8.47
CA MET A 53 0.52 -1.84 -9.00
C MET A 53 0.54 -0.41 -9.55
N ILE A 54 1.41 0.47 -9.06
CA ILE A 54 1.52 1.84 -9.61
C ILE A 54 2.42 1.89 -10.87
N TYR A 55 3.24 0.87 -11.10
CA TYR A 55 4.17 0.82 -12.24
C TYR A 55 3.61 0.05 -13.44
N ASP A 56 2.76 -0.94 -13.21
CA ASP A 56 2.09 -1.68 -14.28
C ASP A 56 0.97 -0.83 -14.91
N GLN A 57 0.99 -0.70 -16.25
CA GLN A 57 0.05 0.13 -16.99
C GLN A 57 -1.42 -0.30 -16.82
N ARG A 58 -1.67 -1.59 -16.55
CA ARG A 58 -3.02 -2.15 -16.39
C ARG A 58 -3.64 -1.77 -15.06
N THR A 59 -2.82 -1.62 -14.02
CA THR A 59 -3.27 -1.37 -12.64
C THR A 59 -3.11 0.09 -12.22
N LYS A 60 -2.15 0.81 -12.81
CA LYS A 60 -1.87 2.22 -12.50
C LYS A 60 -3.12 3.13 -12.52
N PRO A 61 -4.04 3.07 -13.52
CA PRO A 61 -5.23 3.91 -13.53
C PRO A 61 -6.14 3.69 -12.31
N PHE A 62 -6.22 2.45 -11.81
CA PHE A 62 -7.00 2.14 -10.61
C PHE A 62 -6.32 2.66 -9.35
N VAL A 63 -5.00 2.54 -9.24
CA VAL A 63 -4.25 3.11 -8.10
C VAL A 63 -4.44 4.63 -8.05
N GLU A 64 -4.32 5.31 -9.18
CA GLU A 64 -4.53 6.77 -9.26
C GLU A 64 -5.97 7.18 -8.91
N LEU A 65 -6.96 6.44 -9.41
CA LEU A 65 -8.36 6.66 -9.07
C LEU A 65 -8.60 6.50 -7.57
N TYR A 66 -8.19 5.39 -6.99
CA TYR A 66 -8.45 5.10 -5.58
C TYR A 66 -7.68 6.03 -4.65
N ALA A 67 -6.45 6.42 -4.99
CA ALA A 67 -5.69 7.40 -4.22
C ALA A 67 -6.39 8.77 -4.18
N LYS A 68 -7.10 9.15 -5.26
CA LYS A 68 -7.83 10.42 -5.36
C LYS A 68 -9.23 10.35 -4.73
N ASP A 69 -9.92 9.22 -4.85
CA ASP A 69 -11.33 9.06 -4.49
C ASP A 69 -11.55 7.81 -3.61
N GLN A 70 -11.76 8.04 -2.31
CA GLN A 70 -12.07 7.03 -1.30
C GLN A 70 -13.41 6.32 -1.57
N ASP A 71 -14.39 7.03 -2.12
CA ASP A 71 -15.71 6.46 -2.38
C ASP A 71 -15.65 5.54 -3.61
N ALA A 72 -14.84 5.88 -4.62
CA ALA A 72 -14.57 4.98 -5.74
C ALA A 72 -13.91 3.68 -5.28
N PHE A 73 -12.91 3.76 -4.39
CA PHE A 73 -12.30 2.59 -3.77
C PHE A 73 -13.34 1.75 -3.02
N SER A 74 -14.09 2.37 -2.12
CA SER A 74 -15.08 1.68 -1.28
C SER A 74 -16.18 1.01 -2.11
N ARG A 75 -16.70 1.69 -3.14
CA ARG A 75 -17.70 1.13 -4.06
C ARG A 75 -17.15 -0.06 -4.85
N HIS A 76 -15.97 0.07 -5.45
CA HIS A 76 -15.37 -1.02 -6.23
C HIS A 76 -15.06 -2.23 -5.36
N LEU A 77 -14.47 -2.00 -4.19
CA LEU A 77 -14.20 -3.05 -3.23
C LEU A 77 -15.50 -3.78 -2.85
N HIS A 78 -16.55 -3.06 -2.45
CA HIS A 78 -17.84 -3.65 -2.10
C HIS A 78 -18.45 -4.49 -3.23
N MET A 79 -18.32 -4.06 -4.48
CA MET A 79 -18.77 -4.85 -5.63
C MET A 79 -17.97 -6.14 -5.80
N GLN A 80 -16.66 -6.15 -5.49
CA GLN A 80 -15.84 -7.35 -5.60
C GLN A 80 -16.10 -8.35 -4.47
N TRP A 81 -16.33 -7.90 -3.23
CA TRP A 81 -16.67 -8.80 -2.11
C TRP A 81 -18.02 -9.49 -2.25
N ARG A 82 -18.89 -9.00 -3.13
CA ARG A 82 -20.21 -9.59 -3.42
C ARG A 82 -20.17 -10.64 -4.54
N LYS A 83 -19.04 -10.80 -5.22
CA LYS A 83 -18.84 -11.82 -6.25
C LYS A 83 -18.13 -13.02 -5.65
#